data_AF-A0A7J7IRH4-F1
#
_entry.id   AF-A0A7J7IRH4-F1
#
_cell.length_a   1.000
_cell.length_b   1.000
_cell.length_c   1.000
_cell.angle_alpha   90.00
_cell.angle_beta   90.00
_cell.angle_gamma   90.00
#
_symmetry.space_group_name_H-M   'P 1'
#
loop_
_entity.id
_entity.type
_entity.pdbx_description
1 polymer ?
#
loop_
_entity_poly.entity_id
_entity_poly.type
_entity_poly.pdbx_seq_one_letter_code
_entity_poly.pdbx_strand_id
1 'polypeptide(L)'
;MLLYFYDISGAQCDIDINECLSNPCYNNGSCTEPLPGEYQCECPLEISGSTCDLVQGVHIHAGGHLELSYPNSTADVTTIAFSYETFSTNGVLLWTSSQVERGEHPHLLLVELVEGSIRVVMETGSEKAELTQRLAGKTVQLHIGKDGIALSQPPSVFTEDSVVRGTEEFLRRLTHLSLGLPDHWTPFLRSNAQSGDNFEGCVGNLTINNVVVDLDEATDIRGVELGCKPVTPCSPNFCHNNGTCSESWLGAPVCRCLDGYSGDRCQVRDSVEFSANEMLHLPSANSISVVFFQVALRNISQYAVLMYTISGNKVAITPSFRGDNCSFTWSWLLFNLLTQSH
;
A
#
# COMPACT_ATOMS: atom_id res chain seq x y z
N MET A 1 39.64 9.74 -40.39
CA MET A 1 40.02 8.50 -39.70
C MET A 1 39.74 8.73 -38.23
N LEU A 2 38.59 8.27 -37.75
CA LEU A 2 38.27 8.29 -36.32
C LEU A 2 39.04 7.12 -35.70
N LEU A 3 39.98 7.42 -34.82
CA LEU A 3 40.69 6.41 -34.03
C LEU A 3 39.78 6.10 -32.83
N TYR A 4 39.08 4.97 -32.89
CA TYR A 4 38.42 4.40 -31.73
C TYR A 4 39.52 3.78 -30.86
N PHE A 5 39.63 4.22 -29.60
CA PHE A 5 40.54 3.62 -28.63
C PHE A 5 39.83 2.43 -28.00
N TYR A 6 40.12 1.23 -28.50
CA TYR A 6 39.65 -0.02 -27.89
C TYR A 6 40.61 -0.42 -26.77
N ASP A 7 40.09 -0.85 -25.62
CA ASP A 7 40.94 -1.36 -24.55
C ASP A 7 41.30 -2.81 -24.89
N ILE A 8 42.57 -3.07 -25.18
CA ILE A 8 43.08 -4.32 -25.76
C ILE A 8 44.25 -4.88 -24.95
N SER A 9 44.29 -6.20 -24.80
CA SER A 9 45.26 -6.94 -24.00
C SER A 9 45.95 -8.06 -24.82
N GLY A 10 46.86 -8.80 -24.19
CA GLY A 10 47.63 -9.88 -24.83
C GLY A 10 48.99 -9.45 -25.36
N ALA A 11 49.85 -10.43 -25.67
CA ALA A 11 51.22 -10.15 -26.14
C ALA A 11 51.28 -9.47 -27.53
N GLN A 12 50.18 -9.56 -28.29
CA GLN A 12 50.02 -8.92 -29.60
C GLN A 12 48.94 -7.83 -29.59
N CYS A 13 48.41 -7.45 -28.41
CA CYS A 13 47.32 -6.48 -28.27
C CYS A 13 46.08 -6.85 -29.12
N ASP A 14 45.75 -8.14 -29.17
CA ASP A 14 44.71 -8.72 -30.02
C ASP A 14 43.52 -9.29 -29.21
N ILE A 15 43.58 -9.19 -27.88
CA ILE A 15 42.53 -9.67 -26.98
C ILE A 15 41.71 -8.48 -26.49
N ASP A 16 40.45 -8.43 -26.91
CA ASP A 16 39.47 -7.44 -26.44
C ASP A 16 39.24 -7.52 -24.93
N ILE A 17 39.14 -6.36 -24.26
CA ILE A 17 38.85 -6.29 -22.83
C ILE A 17 37.37 -5.98 -22.66
N ASN A 18 36.63 -6.95 -22.15
CA ASN A 18 35.21 -6.76 -21.88
C ASN A 18 34.95 -5.61 -20.89
N GLU A 19 34.34 -4.51 -21.36
CA GLU A 19 34.10 -3.32 -20.55
C GLU A 19 33.10 -3.57 -19.40
N CYS A 20 32.24 -4.59 -19.54
CA CYS A 20 31.29 -4.97 -18.50
C CYS A 20 31.97 -5.54 -17.25
N LEU A 21 33.23 -5.98 -17.30
CA LEU A 21 33.99 -6.43 -16.12
C LEU A 21 34.18 -5.35 -15.07
N SER A 22 34.08 -4.06 -15.46
CA SER A 22 34.13 -2.93 -14.53
C SER A 22 32.84 -2.74 -13.71
N ASN A 23 31.77 -3.50 -14.02
CA ASN A 23 30.42 -3.34 -13.49
C ASN A 23 29.89 -1.90 -13.65
N PRO A 24 29.80 -1.38 -14.88
CA PRO A 24 29.41 0.01 -15.12
C PRO A 24 27.91 0.26 -14.93
N CYS A 25 27.09 -0.79 -14.92
CA CYS A 25 25.64 -0.69 -14.78
C CYS A 25 25.22 -0.79 -13.30
N TYR A 26 24.63 0.28 -12.77
CA TYR A 26 24.10 0.36 -11.41
C TYR A 26 22.69 -0.24 -11.31
N ASN A 27 22.15 -0.30 -10.09
CA ASN A 27 20.75 -0.65 -9.80
C ASN A 27 20.25 -1.94 -10.48
N ASN A 28 21.08 -3.00 -10.48
CA ASN A 28 20.81 -4.28 -11.15
C ASN A 28 20.62 -4.20 -12.67
N GLY A 29 21.18 -3.18 -13.33
CA GLY A 29 21.24 -3.11 -14.78
C GLY A 29 22.08 -4.25 -15.38
N SER A 30 21.61 -4.80 -16.49
CA SER A 30 22.34 -5.84 -17.23
C SER A 30 23.35 -5.19 -18.16
N CYS A 31 24.60 -5.62 -18.12
CA CYS A 31 25.64 -5.08 -19.01
C CYS A 31 25.84 -5.99 -20.22
N THR A 32 25.89 -5.37 -21.40
CA THR A 32 26.26 -6.03 -22.65
C THR A 32 27.36 -5.23 -23.35
N GLU A 33 28.24 -5.92 -24.06
CA GLU A 33 29.31 -5.33 -24.87
C GLU A 33 28.94 -5.57 -26.35
N PRO A 34 28.24 -4.62 -27.00
CA PRO A 34 27.79 -4.80 -28.37
C PRO A 34 28.95 -4.72 -29.39
N LEU A 35 29.98 -3.93 -29.07
CA LEU A 35 31.19 -3.71 -29.87
C LEU A 35 32.40 -3.55 -28.93
N PRO A 36 33.61 -3.93 -29.36
CA PRO A 36 34.84 -3.64 -28.64
C PRO A 36 34.94 -2.14 -28.28
N GLY A 37 35.34 -1.80 -27.05
CA GLY A 37 35.42 -0.40 -26.61
C GLY A 37 34.10 0.20 -26.13
N GLU A 38 32.98 -0.53 -26.21
CA GLU A 38 31.64 -0.04 -25.89
C GLU A 38 30.91 -0.98 -24.93
N TYR A 39 30.20 -0.40 -23.97
CA TYR A 39 29.22 -1.13 -23.16
C TYR A 39 27.85 -0.49 -23.29
N GLN A 40 26.82 -1.29 -23.08
CA GLN A 40 25.44 -0.86 -23.01
C GLN A 40 24.77 -1.48 -21.80
N CYS A 41 24.14 -0.63 -20.99
CA CYS A 41 23.32 -1.04 -19.86
C CYS A 41 21.86 -1.18 -20.27
N GLU A 42 21.27 -2.32 -19.96
CA GLU A 42 19.82 -2.54 -19.98
C GLU A 42 19.27 -2.31 -18.58
N CYS A 43 18.55 -1.19 -18.41
CA CYS A 43 18.04 -0.79 -17.10
C CYS A 43 16.71 -1.46 -16.73
N PRO A 44 16.48 -1.76 -15.44
CA PRO A 44 15.18 -2.21 -14.97
C PRO A 44 14.08 -1.16 -15.11
N LEU A 45 12.83 -1.57 -14.89
CA LEU A 45 11.66 -0.70 -14.97
C LEU A 45 11.76 0.47 -13.97
N GLU A 46 11.43 1.68 -14.46
CA GLU A 46 11.55 2.95 -13.72
C GLU A 46 12.98 3.30 -13.26
N ILE A 47 14.01 2.73 -13.90
CA ILE A 47 15.41 3.11 -13.77
C ILE A 47 15.97 3.47 -15.16
N SER A 48 16.85 4.47 -15.21
CA SER A 48 17.32 5.04 -16.48
C SER A 48 18.74 5.61 -16.36
N GLY A 49 19.23 6.21 -17.45
CA GLY A 49 20.61 6.70 -17.56
C GLY A 49 21.47 5.71 -18.34
N SER A 50 22.60 6.18 -18.88
CA SER A 50 23.53 5.31 -19.62
C SER A 50 24.12 4.20 -18.75
N THR A 51 24.14 4.42 -17.44
CA THR A 51 24.68 3.53 -16.41
C THR A 51 23.61 3.04 -15.44
N CYS A 52 22.32 3.27 -15.71
CA CYS A 52 21.21 2.92 -14.82
C CYS A 52 21.30 3.55 -13.41
N ASP A 53 21.84 4.76 -13.34
CA ASP A 53 22.08 5.55 -12.12
C ASP A 53 20.91 6.44 -11.73
N LEU A 54 19.98 6.75 -12.66
CA LEU A 54 18.84 7.61 -12.39
C LEU A 54 17.59 6.78 -12.03
N VAL A 55 17.14 6.86 -10.77
CA VAL A 55 15.95 6.14 -10.29
C VAL A 55 14.71 7.03 -10.44
N GLN A 56 13.84 6.66 -11.40
CA GLN A 56 12.63 7.42 -11.71
C GLN A 56 11.38 6.89 -10.99
N GLY A 57 11.45 5.71 -10.39
CA GLY A 57 10.34 5.13 -9.65
C GLY A 57 10.78 4.12 -8.60
N VAL A 58 9.89 3.89 -7.65
CA VAL A 58 10.13 3.06 -6.48
C VAL A 58 8.89 2.23 -6.16
N HIS A 59 9.10 1.07 -5.54
CA HIS A 59 8.05 0.26 -4.96
C HIS A 59 7.97 0.51 -3.44
N ILE A 60 6.84 1.03 -2.98
CA ILE A 60 6.56 1.35 -1.58
C ILE A 60 5.75 0.19 -0.99
N HIS A 61 6.29 -0.44 0.07
CA HIS A 61 5.55 -1.44 0.86
C HIS A 61 4.68 -0.75 1.92
N ALA A 62 3.74 -1.48 2.52
CA ALA A 62 2.97 -0.97 3.64
C ALA A 62 3.89 -0.42 4.76
N GLY A 63 3.70 0.85 5.13
CA GLY A 63 4.52 1.54 6.12
C GLY A 63 5.82 2.12 5.58
N GLY A 64 6.08 1.89 4.30
CA GLY A 64 7.21 2.42 3.59
C GLY A 64 7.01 3.89 3.23
N HIS A 65 8.10 4.63 3.27
CA HIS A 65 8.14 6.03 2.89
C HIS A 65 9.52 6.42 2.40
N LEU A 66 9.56 7.52 1.65
CA LEU A 66 10.78 8.24 1.35
C LEU A 66 10.56 9.74 1.53
N GLU A 67 11.62 10.46 1.93
CA GLU A 67 11.61 11.91 2.12
C GLU A 67 12.65 12.58 1.23
N LEU A 68 12.18 13.40 0.30
CA LEU A 68 13.00 14.18 -0.61
C LEU A 68 13.19 15.59 -0.06
N SER A 69 14.40 16.12 -0.19
CA SER A 69 14.61 17.55 0.05
C SER A 69 13.88 18.34 -1.03
N TYR A 70 12.98 19.23 -0.63
CA TYR A 70 12.29 20.09 -1.58
C TYR A 70 13.15 21.34 -1.83
N PRO A 71 13.59 21.60 -3.08
CA PRO A 71 14.37 22.78 -3.37
C PRO A 71 13.52 24.03 -3.12
N ASN A 72 14.07 24.97 -2.37
CA ASN A 72 13.38 26.20 -2.02
C ASN A 72 12.98 26.94 -3.30
N SER A 73 11.68 26.97 -3.61
CA SER A 73 11.16 27.53 -4.85
C SER A 73 10.74 28.97 -4.65
N THR A 74 11.18 29.86 -5.53
CA THR A 74 10.67 31.24 -5.60
C THR A 74 9.53 31.39 -6.60
N ALA A 75 9.02 30.28 -7.16
CA ALA A 75 7.96 30.31 -8.16
C ALA A 75 6.59 30.56 -7.53
N ASP A 76 5.79 31.41 -8.19
CA ASP A 76 4.41 31.73 -7.78
C ASP A 76 3.46 30.53 -7.96
N VAL A 77 3.85 29.59 -8.83
CA VAL A 77 3.14 28.34 -9.12
C VAL A 77 4.17 27.21 -9.17
N THR A 78 3.88 26.12 -8.48
CA THR A 78 4.61 24.86 -8.52
C THR A 78 3.74 23.79 -9.17
N THR A 79 4.29 23.08 -10.15
CA THR A 79 3.67 21.86 -10.69
C THR A 79 4.37 20.63 -10.14
N ILE A 80 3.62 19.73 -9.51
CA ILE A 80 4.11 18.40 -9.09
C ILE A 80 3.37 17.37 -9.94
N ALA A 81 4.10 16.54 -10.67
CA ALA A 81 3.51 15.44 -11.42
C ALA A 81 4.19 14.12 -11.08
N PHE A 82 3.41 13.05 -10.97
CA PHE A 82 3.90 11.69 -10.75
C PHE A 82 2.90 10.67 -11.30
N SER A 83 3.38 9.46 -11.55
CA SER A 83 2.55 8.29 -11.84
C SER A 83 2.54 7.33 -10.66
N TYR A 84 1.44 6.58 -10.50
CA TYR A 84 1.34 5.54 -9.48
C TYR A 84 0.72 4.26 -10.02
N GLU A 85 1.14 3.11 -9.52
CA GLU A 85 0.52 1.82 -9.85
C GLU A 85 0.19 1.08 -8.56
N THR A 86 -1.07 0.66 -8.41
CA THR A 86 -1.54 -0.04 -7.22
C THR A 86 -2.88 -0.74 -7.47
N PHE A 87 -3.14 -1.80 -6.70
CA PHE A 87 -4.47 -2.40 -6.53
C PHE A 87 -5.21 -1.87 -5.30
N SER A 88 -4.54 -1.14 -4.41
CA SER A 88 -5.14 -0.52 -3.25
C SER A 88 -6.06 0.61 -3.68
N THR A 89 -7.29 0.60 -3.16
CA THR A 89 -8.25 1.69 -3.39
C THR A 89 -8.07 2.85 -2.42
N ASN A 90 -7.29 2.63 -1.35
CA ASN A 90 -6.97 3.61 -0.33
C ASN A 90 -5.46 3.64 -0.10
N GLY A 91 -4.91 4.82 0.21
CA GLY A 91 -3.51 4.96 0.60
C GLY A 91 -2.97 6.37 0.38
N VAL A 92 -2.13 6.86 1.28
CA VAL A 92 -1.47 8.16 1.10
C VAL A 92 -0.28 8.03 0.15
N LEU A 93 -0.35 8.76 -0.96
CA LEU A 93 0.65 8.74 -2.03
C LEU A 93 1.79 9.72 -1.74
N LEU A 94 1.42 10.97 -1.42
CA LEU A 94 2.35 12.08 -1.28
C LEU A 94 1.82 13.00 -0.19
N TRP A 95 2.71 13.52 0.64
CA TRP A 95 2.37 14.57 1.58
C TRP A 95 3.58 15.43 1.92
N THR A 96 3.31 16.60 2.47
CA THR A 96 4.30 17.48 3.06
C THR A 96 3.63 18.38 4.09
N SER A 97 4.36 18.75 5.12
CA SER A 97 3.87 19.68 6.14
C SER A 97 4.94 20.69 6.52
N SER A 98 4.55 21.86 7.01
CA SER A 98 5.54 22.76 7.58
C SER A 98 6.07 22.22 8.91
N GLN A 99 7.26 22.69 9.29
CA GLN A 99 7.78 22.56 10.64
C GLN A 99 6.72 22.98 11.68
N VAL A 100 6.74 22.30 12.83
CA VAL A 100 5.83 22.59 13.94
C VAL A 100 6.15 23.97 14.49
N GLU A 101 5.29 24.96 14.24
CA GLU A 101 5.37 26.26 14.89
C GLU A 101 4.39 26.25 16.08
N ARG A 102 4.93 26.31 17.30
CA ARG A 102 4.15 26.37 18.56
C ARG A 102 3.18 25.20 18.80
N GLY A 103 3.47 24.02 18.26
CA GLY A 103 2.67 22.82 18.50
C GLY A 103 1.56 22.56 17.48
N GLU A 104 1.45 23.40 16.44
CA GLU A 104 0.55 23.19 15.30
C GLU A 104 1.37 22.93 14.04
N HIS A 105 0.81 22.13 13.13
CA HIS A 105 1.26 22.03 11.75
C HIS A 105 0.35 22.94 10.91
N PRO A 106 0.69 24.24 10.78
CA PRO A 106 -0.21 25.18 10.10
C PRO A 106 -0.36 24.83 8.61
N HIS A 107 0.60 24.13 8.01
CA HIS A 107 0.61 23.90 6.59
C HIS A 107 0.67 22.41 6.27
N LEU A 108 -0.24 21.93 5.42
CA LEU A 108 -0.30 20.55 4.95
C LEU A 108 -0.62 20.56 3.45
N LEU A 109 0.07 19.73 2.68
CA LEU A 109 -0.41 19.21 1.40
C LEU A 109 -0.45 17.69 1.53
N LEU A 110 -1.57 17.09 1.20
CA LEU A 110 -1.80 15.65 1.28
C LEU A 110 -2.47 15.21 -0.01
N VAL A 111 -1.96 14.13 -0.58
CA VAL A 111 -2.48 13.48 -1.78
C VAL A 111 -2.65 12.01 -1.44
N GLU A 112 -3.87 11.53 -1.52
CA GLU A 112 -4.23 10.18 -1.14
C GLU A 112 -5.24 9.56 -2.11
N LEU A 113 -5.25 8.24 -2.15
CA LEU A 113 -6.32 7.45 -2.74
C LEU A 113 -7.41 7.24 -1.70
N VAL A 114 -8.65 7.52 -2.08
CA VAL A 114 -9.86 7.24 -1.30
C VAL A 114 -10.88 6.61 -2.23
N GLU A 115 -11.20 5.34 -1.99
CA GLU A 115 -12.14 4.55 -2.80
C GLU A 115 -11.83 4.60 -4.31
N GLY A 116 -10.54 4.63 -4.67
CA GLY A 116 -10.05 4.69 -6.05
C GLY A 116 -10.09 6.07 -6.71
N SER A 117 -10.49 7.12 -5.99
CA SER A 117 -10.39 8.52 -6.42
C SER A 117 -9.17 9.18 -5.78
N ILE A 118 -8.57 10.16 -6.47
CA ILE A 118 -7.51 10.97 -5.90
C ILE A 118 -8.15 12.07 -5.07
N ARG A 119 -7.82 12.13 -3.79
CA ARG A 119 -8.17 13.22 -2.89
C ARG A 119 -6.91 14.03 -2.59
N VAL A 120 -7.04 15.34 -2.72
CA VAL A 120 -6.00 16.31 -2.40
C VAL A 120 -6.53 17.22 -1.32
N VAL A 121 -5.74 17.39 -0.26
CA VAL A 121 -6.02 18.33 0.82
C VAL A 121 -4.87 19.32 0.90
N MET A 122 -5.21 20.60 1.04
CA MET A 122 -4.26 21.62 1.43
C MET A 122 -4.79 22.41 2.61
N GLU A 123 -3.94 22.64 3.60
CA GLU A 123 -4.25 23.46 4.75
C GLU A 123 -3.21 24.56 4.84
N THR A 124 -3.66 25.81 5.03
CA THR A 124 -2.81 27.00 5.09
C THR A 124 -3.05 27.79 6.37
N GLY A 125 -3.07 27.12 7.53
CA GLY A 125 -3.10 27.66 8.91
C GLY A 125 -4.35 28.45 9.27
N SER A 126 -5.13 28.83 8.26
CA SER A 126 -6.26 29.74 8.29
C SER A 126 -7.38 29.25 7.38
N GLU A 127 -7.04 28.51 6.32
CA GLU A 127 -8.00 27.94 5.37
C GLU A 127 -7.65 26.49 5.06
N LYS A 128 -8.66 25.71 4.66
CA LYS A 128 -8.53 24.32 4.23
C LYS A 128 -9.21 24.13 2.87
N ALA A 129 -8.49 23.47 1.97
CA ALA A 129 -8.88 23.09 0.63
C ALA A 129 -8.97 21.59 0.51
N GLU A 130 -10.01 21.11 -0.18
CA GLU A 130 -10.13 19.69 -0.49
C GLU A 130 -10.70 19.52 -1.91
N LEU A 131 -10.10 18.62 -2.66
CA LEU A 131 -10.53 18.23 -4.00
C LEU A 131 -10.50 16.71 -4.08
N THR A 132 -11.58 16.11 -4.57
CA THR A 132 -11.61 14.68 -4.87
C THR A 132 -12.01 14.47 -6.32
N GLN A 133 -11.18 13.78 -7.09
CA GLN A 133 -11.41 13.51 -8.50
C GLN A 133 -11.04 12.07 -8.87
N ARG A 134 -11.93 11.43 -9.63
CA ARG A 134 -11.63 10.14 -10.26
C ARG A 134 -10.89 10.38 -11.57
N LEU A 135 -9.66 9.89 -11.65
CA LEU A 135 -8.77 10.05 -12.79
C LEU A 135 -8.98 8.90 -13.81
N ALA A 136 -8.92 9.22 -15.11
CA ALA A 136 -9.00 8.20 -16.17
C ALA A 136 -7.71 7.37 -16.29
N GLY A 137 -6.56 8.01 -16.13
CA GLY A 137 -5.25 7.37 -16.03
C GLY A 137 -4.66 7.35 -14.61
N LYS A 138 -3.41 6.91 -14.53
CA LYS A 138 -2.63 6.74 -13.30
C LYS A 138 -1.58 7.85 -13.06
N THR A 139 -1.68 8.93 -13.83
CA THR A 139 -0.84 10.12 -13.69
C THR A 139 -1.60 11.18 -12.94
N VAL A 140 -0.97 11.70 -11.88
CA VAL A 140 -1.44 12.83 -11.09
C VAL A 140 -0.58 14.03 -11.46
N GLN A 141 -1.21 15.14 -11.84
CA GLN A 141 -0.54 16.41 -12.07
C GLN A 141 -1.24 17.50 -11.27
N LEU A 142 -0.55 18.01 -10.26
CA LEU A 142 -0.96 19.05 -9.34
C LEU A 142 -0.37 20.38 -9.77
N HIS A 143 -1.21 21.38 -9.95
CA HIS A 143 -0.78 22.77 -10.11
C HIS A 143 -1.13 23.50 -8.83
N ILE A 144 -0.10 23.97 -8.13
CA ILE A 144 -0.22 24.60 -6.81
C ILE A 144 0.23 26.05 -6.96
N GLY A 145 -0.64 27.01 -6.69
CA GLY A 145 -0.28 28.43 -6.72
C GLY A 145 -1.08 29.23 -5.70
N LYS A 146 -0.91 30.55 -5.74
CA LYS A 146 -1.65 31.50 -4.89
C LYS A 146 -3.19 31.40 -5.00
N ASP A 147 -3.65 30.94 -6.15
CA ASP A 147 -5.08 30.79 -6.47
C ASP A 147 -5.60 29.38 -6.10
N GLY A 148 -4.74 28.51 -5.56
CA GLY A 148 -5.11 27.19 -5.03
C GLY A 148 -4.50 26.01 -5.76
N ILE A 149 -5.20 24.87 -5.70
CA ILE A 149 -4.74 23.62 -6.31
C ILE A 149 -5.66 23.23 -7.44
N ALA A 150 -5.09 22.82 -8.57
CA ALA A 150 -5.81 22.13 -9.62
C ALA A 150 -5.21 20.75 -9.89
N LEU A 151 -6.07 19.75 -10.09
CA LEU A 151 -5.71 18.48 -10.70
C LEU A 151 -5.90 18.56 -12.22
N SER A 152 -4.98 17.96 -12.96
CA SER A 152 -5.08 17.85 -14.42
C SER A 152 -4.61 16.49 -14.91
N GLN A 153 -5.08 16.08 -16.09
CA GLN A 153 -4.60 14.90 -16.81
C GLN A 153 -4.04 15.29 -18.18
N PRO A 154 -2.96 14.66 -18.66
CA PRO A 154 -2.56 14.75 -20.06
C PRO A 154 -3.50 13.90 -20.94
N PRO A 155 -4.05 14.38 -22.08
CA PRO A 155 -4.04 15.74 -22.60
C PRO A 155 -5.35 16.47 -22.29
N SER A 156 -5.21 17.59 -21.58
CA SER A 156 -6.05 18.80 -21.61
C SER A 156 -7.21 18.99 -20.60
N VAL A 157 -7.23 20.27 -20.18
CA VAL A 157 -8.29 21.13 -19.60
C VAL A 157 -8.38 21.16 -18.07
N PHE A 158 -7.95 22.30 -17.52
CA PHE A 158 -8.26 22.75 -16.17
C PHE A 158 -9.76 22.74 -15.96
N THR A 159 -10.25 21.94 -15.01
CA THR A 159 -11.61 22.11 -14.50
C THR A 159 -11.58 23.22 -13.44
N GLU A 160 -12.35 24.29 -13.64
CA GLU A 160 -12.36 25.50 -12.80
C GLU A 160 -12.93 25.31 -11.37
N ASP A 161 -13.10 24.06 -10.92
CA ASP A 161 -13.76 23.71 -9.65
C ASP A 161 -12.77 23.09 -8.64
N SER A 162 -11.76 23.86 -8.17
CA SER A 162 -10.86 23.44 -7.06
C SER A 162 -10.05 24.58 -6.40
N VAL A 163 -10.45 25.84 -6.58
CA VAL A 163 -9.67 27.01 -6.14
C VAL A 163 -9.82 27.24 -4.63
N VAL A 164 -8.74 27.11 -3.87
CA VAL A 164 -8.66 27.57 -2.47
C VAL A 164 -7.48 28.52 -2.32
N ARG A 165 -7.74 29.71 -1.80
CA ARG A 165 -6.79 30.83 -1.83
C ARG A 165 -5.76 30.70 -0.71
N GLY A 166 -4.69 29.94 -0.98
CA GLY A 166 -3.54 29.78 -0.08
C GLY A 166 -2.36 30.67 -0.48
N THR A 167 -1.79 31.39 0.47
CA THR A 167 -0.75 32.43 0.26
C THR A 167 0.57 31.88 -0.31
N GLU A 168 1.32 32.70 -1.06
CA GLU A 168 2.72 32.45 -1.51
C GLU A 168 3.65 31.93 -0.38
N GLU A 169 3.29 32.13 0.89
CA GLU A 169 4.03 31.71 2.06
C GLU A 169 4.07 30.17 2.22
N PHE A 170 3.03 29.44 1.78
CA PHE A 170 2.99 27.98 1.85
C PHE A 170 4.12 27.35 1.03
N LEU A 171 4.23 27.70 -0.25
CA LEU A 171 5.24 27.16 -1.17
C LEU A 171 6.68 27.49 -0.71
N ARG A 172 6.88 28.63 -0.04
CA ARG A 172 8.17 29.05 0.53
C ARG A 172 8.57 28.30 1.80
N ARG A 173 7.62 27.62 2.45
CA ARG A 173 7.83 26.89 3.71
C ARG A 173 7.93 25.37 3.52
N LEU A 174 7.72 24.87 2.30
CA LEU A 174 7.96 23.47 1.95
C LEU A 174 9.47 23.21 1.94
N THR A 175 9.94 22.36 2.84
CA THR A 175 11.36 21.96 2.92
C THR A 175 11.58 20.52 2.47
N HIS A 176 10.53 19.71 2.49
CA HIS A 176 10.58 18.29 2.17
C HIS A 176 9.32 17.87 1.43
N LEU A 177 9.42 16.78 0.70
CA LEU A 177 8.32 16.10 0.05
C LEU A 177 8.41 14.62 0.40
N SER A 178 7.34 14.06 0.97
CA SER A 178 7.31 12.66 1.35
C SER A 178 6.42 11.87 0.41
N LEU A 179 6.90 10.70 -0.05
CA LEU A 179 6.06 9.68 -0.70
C LEU A 179 5.80 8.54 0.26
N GLY A 180 4.59 8.00 0.24
CA GLY A 180 4.15 6.99 1.20
C GLY A 180 3.99 7.56 2.62
N LEU A 181 3.80 6.67 3.59
CA LEU A 181 3.63 7.03 4.99
C LEU A 181 4.34 6.03 5.91
N PRO A 182 5.07 6.51 6.93
CA PRO A 182 5.59 5.65 7.99
C PRO A 182 4.47 5.00 8.79
N ASP A 183 4.69 3.76 9.26
CA ASP A 183 3.75 3.01 10.13
C ASP A 183 3.29 3.80 11.36
N HIS A 184 4.16 4.65 11.89
CA HIS A 184 3.83 5.58 12.96
C HIS A 184 3.29 6.88 12.38
N TRP A 185 2.00 6.87 12.03
CA TRP A 185 1.27 8.07 11.62
C TRP A 185 1.40 9.13 12.71
N THR A 186 1.89 10.31 12.36
CA THR A 186 1.76 11.45 13.28
C THR A 186 0.25 11.67 13.54
N PRO A 187 -0.17 12.00 14.77
CA PRO A 187 -1.58 12.24 15.08
C PRO A 187 -2.24 13.25 14.13
N PHE A 188 -1.44 14.23 13.67
CA PHE A 188 -1.84 15.27 12.72
C PHE A 188 -2.23 14.72 11.33
N LEU A 189 -1.42 13.82 10.75
CA LEU A 189 -1.75 13.21 9.46
C LEU A 189 -2.98 12.30 9.58
N ARG A 190 -3.09 11.58 10.69
CA ARG A 190 -4.25 10.71 10.97
C ARG A 190 -5.56 11.47 11.05
N SER A 191 -5.57 12.71 11.55
CA SER A 191 -6.78 13.53 11.56
C SER A 191 -7.17 14.08 10.18
N ASN A 192 -6.25 14.10 9.21
CA ASN A 192 -6.47 14.73 7.90
C ASN A 192 -6.63 13.74 6.73
N ALA A 193 -6.01 12.56 6.83
CA ALA A 193 -6.12 11.51 5.84
C ALA A 193 -7.41 10.68 6.04
N GLN A 194 -8.14 10.47 4.95
CA GLN A 194 -9.35 9.66 4.91
C GLN A 194 -9.10 8.22 4.49
N SER A 195 -7.95 7.94 3.86
CA SER A 195 -7.60 6.60 3.38
C SER A 195 -7.61 5.56 4.50
N GLY A 196 -7.19 5.95 5.72
CA GLY A 196 -7.03 5.06 6.87
C GLY A 196 -5.92 4.01 6.73
N ASP A 197 -5.36 3.86 5.53
CA ASP A 197 -4.39 2.84 5.12
C ASP A 197 -3.13 3.49 4.52
N ASN A 198 -2.02 2.74 4.55
CA ASN A 198 -0.77 3.08 3.88
C ASN A 198 -0.89 2.80 2.38
N PHE A 199 -0.25 3.62 1.54
CA PHE A 199 -0.10 3.27 0.14
C PHE A 199 0.86 2.10 -0.03
N GLU A 200 0.54 1.26 -1.02
CA GLU A 200 1.34 0.10 -1.36
C GLU A 200 1.30 -0.11 -2.87
N GLY A 201 2.46 -0.19 -3.50
CA GLY A 201 2.59 -0.20 -4.95
C GLY A 201 3.72 0.70 -5.43
N CYS A 202 3.67 1.10 -6.70
CA CYS A 202 4.72 1.91 -7.28
C CYS A 202 4.36 3.38 -7.35
N VAL A 203 5.34 4.25 -7.13
CA VAL A 203 5.29 5.67 -7.47
C VAL A 203 6.52 5.99 -8.30
N GLY A 204 6.34 6.74 -9.38
CA GLY A 204 7.44 7.10 -10.27
C GLY A 204 7.12 8.28 -11.17
N ASN A 205 8.03 8.56 -12.10
CA ASN A 205 7.98 9.71 -13.01
C ASN A 205 7.74 11.04 -12.26
N LEU A 206 8.32 11.17 -11.07
CA LEU A 206 8.16 12.38 -10.25
C LEU A 206 8.89 13.55 -10.92
N THR A 207 8.14 14.62 -11.17
CA THR A 207 8.66 15.88 -11.65
C THR A 207 8.17 17.03 -10.79
N ILE A 208 9.05 17.99 -10.54
CA ILE A 208 8.73 19.25 -9.89
C ILE A 208 9.10 20.35 -10.88
N ASN A 209 8.11 21.12 -11.33
CA ASN A 209 8.28 22.15 -12.37
C ASN A 209 8.95 21.61 -13.65
N ASN A 210 8.54 20.40 -14.07
CA ASN A 210 9.10 19.64 -15.19
C ASN A 210 10.58 19.21 -15.03
N VAL A 211 11.17 19.40 -13.85
CA VAL A 211 12.48 18.83 -13.52
C VAL A 211 12.25 17.45 -12.95
N VAL A 212 12.88 16.44 -13.56
CA VAL A 212 12.87 15.06 -13.07
C VAL A 212 13.59 15.00 -11.73
N VAL A 213 12.96 14.33 -10.77
CA VAL A 213 13.54 14.09 -9.44
C VAL A 213 14.11 12.68 -9.41
N ASP A 214 15.39 12.56 -9.06
CA ASP A 214 15.99 11.26 -8.76
C ASP A 214 15.53 10.80 -7.38
N LEU A 215 14.85 9.66 -7.31
CA LEU A 215 14.30 9.15 -6.06
C LEU A 215 15.36 8.49 -5.18
N ASP A 216 16.53 8.17 -5.71
CA ASP A 216 17.65 7.63 -4.93
C ASP A 216 18.37 8.73 -4.11
N GLU A 217 18.15 10.01 -4.44
CA GLU A 217 18.66 11.16 -3.66
C GLU A 217 17.81 11.46 -2.41
N ALA A 218 16.83 10.61 -2.08
CA ALA A 218 16.00 10.80 -0.90
C ALA A 218 16.82 10.74 0.40
N THR A 219 16.50 11.64 1.33
CA THR A 219 17.20 11.85 2.60
C THR A 219 16.85 10.84 3.69
N ASP A 220 15.67 10.22 3.60
CA ASP A 220 15.25 9.07 4.40
C ASP A 220 14.49 8.12 3.46
N ILE A 221 14.82 6.84 3.50
CA ILE A 221 14.18 5.79 2.68
C ILE A 221 13.98 4.57 3.59
N ARG A 222 12.74 4.14 3.78
CA ARG A 222 12.40 2.99 4.63
C ARG A 222 11.26 2.19 4.03
N GLY A 223 11.38 0.86 3.99
CA GLY A 223 10.32 0.01 3.44
C GLY A 223 10.03 0.28 1.96
N VAL A 224 11.04 0.74 1.22
CA VAL A 224 10.97 1.08 -0.21
C VAL A 224 12.04 0.30 -0.95
N GLU A 225 11.71 -0.21 -2.14
CA GLU A 225 12.66 -0.80 -3.08
C GLU A 225 12.85 0.13 -4.28
N LEU A 226 14.09 0.29 -4.75
CA LEU A 226 14.40 1.07 -5.94
C LEU A 226 13.89 0.36 -7.20
N GLY A 227 13.38 1.15 -8.15
CA GLY A 227 12.66 0.63 -9.30
C GLY A 227 11.26 0.15 -8.94
N CYS A 228 10.47 -0.20 -9.96
CA CYS A 228 9.13 -0.74 -9.76
C CYS A 228 9.09 -2.23 -10.09
N LYS A 229 8.61 -3.04 -9.14
CA LYS A 229 8.19 -4.43 -9.41
C LYS A 229 6.75 -4.43 -9.93
N PRO A 230 6.40 -5.33 -10.87
CA PRO A 230 5.02 -5.47 -11.33
C PRO A 230 4.08 -5.60 -10.14
N VAL A 231 3.18 -4.63 -9.99
CA VAL A 231 2.19 -4.70 -8.93
C VAL A 231 1.19 -5.78 -9.32
N THR A 232 0.86 -6.66 -8.39
CA THR A 232 -0.15 -7.70 -8.60
C THR A 232 -1.26 -7.53 -7.58
N PRO A 233 -2.49 -8.01 -7.85
CA PRO A 233 -3.54 -8.10 -6.83
C PRO A 233 -3.11 -8.92 -5.61
N CYS A 234 -2.15 -9.84 -5.86
CA CYS A 234 -1.23 -10.49 -4.94
C CYS A 234 -0.65 -9.68 -3.78
N SER A 235 -0.11 -8.52 -4.16
CA SER A 235 1.11 -8.01 -3.58
C SER A 235 0.86 -6.98 -2.50
N PRO A 236 1.69 -6.97 -1.45
CA PRO A 236 2.59 -8.02 -0.98
C PRO A 236 1.91 -8.98 0.00
N ASN A 237 0.81 -8.58 0.63
CA ASN A 237 0.06 -9.40 1.59
C ASN A 237 -1.45 -9.09 1.56
N PHE A 238 -2.11 -9.29 0.40
CA PHE A 238 -3.55 -9.10 0.30
C PHE A 238 -4.34 -9.96 1.32
N CYS A 239 -3.87 -11.18 1.59
CA CYS A 239 -4.45 -12.11 2.55
C CYS A 239 -3.80 -12.02 3.93
N HIS A 240 -4.60 -11.76 4.97
CA HIS A 240 -4.15 -11.71 6.36
C HIS A 240 -3.89 -13.12 6.93
N ASN A 241 -3.29 -13.15 8.13
CA ASN A 241 -3.12 -14.35 8.94
C ASN A 241 -2.45 -15.53 8.19
N ASN A 242 -1.45 -15.20 7.36
CA ASN A 242 -0.68 -16.16 6.57
C ASN A 242 -1.54 -16.96 5.57
N GLY A 243 -2.66 -16.37 5.12
CA GLY A 243 -3.47 -16.91 4.04
C GLY A 243 -2.71 -16.91 2.71
N THR A 244 -2.98 -17.89 1.85
CA THR A 244 -2.38 -17.94 0.51
C THR A 244 -3.20 -17.10 -0.46
N CYS A 245 -2.57 -16.13 -1.14
CA CYS A 245 -3.21 -15.36 -2.20
C CYS A 245 -2.98 -15.98 -3.58
N SER A 246 -4.00 -15.94 -4.43
CA SER A 246 -3.92 -16.31 -5.83
C SER A 246 -4.80 -15.42 -6.69
N GLU A 247 -4.44 -15.23 -7.95
CA GLU A 247 -5.29 -14.51 -8.90
C GLU A 247 -6.37 -15.43 -9.47
N SER A 248 -7.61 -14.94 -9.47
CA SER A 248 -8.71 -15.60 -10.17
C SER A 248 -8.60 -15.41 -11.68
N TRP A 249 -9.41 -16.17 -12.43
CA TRP A 249 -9.54 -16.02 -13.89
C TRP A 249 -9.94 -14.62 -14.35
N LEU A 250 -10.50 -13.79 -13.46
CA LEU A 250 -10.88 -12.40 -13.74
C LEU A 250 -9.78 -11.39 -13.34
N GLY A 251 -8.62 -11.86 -12.87
CA GLY A 251 -7.54 -11.01 -12.37
C GLY A 251 -7.81 -10.40 -10.98
N ALA A 252 -8.87 -10.83 -10.30
CA ALA A 252 -9.14 -10.41 -8.92
C ALA A 252 -8.40 -11.31 -7.92
N PRO A 253 -7.91 -10.78 -6.78
CA PRO A 253 -7.22 -11.58 -5.77
C PRO A 253 -8.22 -12.46 -5.00
N VAL A 254 -7.79 -13.68 -4.67
CA VAL A 254 -8.57 -14.67 -3.92
C VAL A 254 -7.71 -15.23 -2.80
N CYS A 255 -8.23 -15.19 -1.57
CA CYS A 255 -7.56 -15.73 -0.40
C CYS A 255 -8.01 -17.14 -0.06
N ARG A 256 -7.04 -18.03 0.14
CA ARG A 256 -7.23 -19.32 0.80
C ARG A 256 -6.75 -19.22 2.25
N CYS A 257 -7.69 -19.19 3.17
CA CYS A 257 -7.42 -19.02 4.60
C CYS A 257 -6.91 -20.31 5.26
N LEU A 258 -6.05 -20.13 6.26
CA LEU A 258 -5.67 -21.21 7.17
C LEU A 258 -6.83 -21.55 8.10
N ASP A 259 -6.85 -22.79 8.62
CA ASP A 259 -7.85 -23.25 9.57
C ASP A 259 -7.95 -22.28 10.76
N GLY A 260 -9.15 -21.78 11.04
CA GLY A 260 -9.43 -20.80 12.10
C GLY A 260 -9.47 -19.35 11.68
N TYR A 261 -9.33 -19.08 10.38
CA TYR A 261 -9.57 -17.77 9.81
C TYR A 261 -10.54 -17.83 8.63
N SER A 262 -11.35 -16.79 8.49
CA SER A 262 -12.29 -16.59 7.38
C SER A 262 -12.45 -15.13 6.99
N GLY A 263 -13.38 -14.87 6.07
CA GLY A 263 -13.54 -13.59 5.38
C GLY A 263 -12.71 -13.52 4.10
N ASP A 264 -13.03 -12.55 3.24
CA ASP A 264 -12.43 -12.43 1.90
C ASP A 264 -10.92 -12.17 1.92
N ARG A 265 -10.38 -11.70 3.05
CA ARG A 265 -8.96 -11.47 3.30
C ARG A 265 -8.42 -12.28 4.48
N CYS A 266 -9.12 -13.31 4.94
CA CYS A 266 -8.74 -14.11 6.12
C CYS A 266 -8.58 -13.30 7.41
N GLN A 267 -9.29 -12.17 7.54
CA GLN A 267 -9.19 -11.22 8.63
C GLN A 267 -9.98 -11.63 9.89
N VAL A 268 -10.97 -12.50 9.72
CA VAL A 268 -11.85 -12.94 10.81
C VAL A 268 -11.23 -14.17 11.46
N ARG A 269 -10.96 -14.14 12.77
CA ARG A 269 -10.66 -15.35 13.53
C ARG A 269 -11.97 -16.05 13.87
N ASP A 270 -12.19 -17.25 13.36
CA ASP A 270 -13.46 -17.98 13.50
C ASP A 270 -13.32 -19.35 14.20
N SER A 271 -12.11 -19.75 14.57
CA SER A 271 -11.89 -20.87 15.48
C SER A 271 -11.16 -20.45 16.75
N VAL A 272 -11.43 -21.23 17.79
CA VAL A 272 -10.80 -21.10 19.11
C VAL A 272 -10.38 -22.50 19.53
N GLU A 273 -9.14 -22.63 20.01
CA GLU A 273 -8.64 -23.84 20.63
C GLU A 273 -8.89 -23.77 22.14
N PHE A 274 -9.36 -24.86 22.74
CA PHE A 274 -9.61 -24.95 24.17
C PHE A 274 -8.68 -26.00 24.78
N SER A 275 -7.89 -25.59 25.76
CA SER A 275 -7.16 -26.49 26.66
C SER A 275 -8.09 -27.03 27.76
N ALA A 276 -7.62 -28.04 28.51
CA ALA A 276 -8.37 -28.57 29.65
C ALA A 276 -8.69 -27.45 30.65
N ASN A 277 -9.98 -27.31 30.99
CA ASN A 277 -10.56 -26.29 31.89
C ASN A 277 -10.75 -24.88 31.31
N GLU A 278 -10.59 -24.68 30.01
CA GLU A 278 -10.93 -23.42 29.35
C GLU A 278 -12.40 -23.41 28.90
N MET A 279 -13.02 -22.24 28.92
CA MET A 279 -14.38 -22.05 28.42
C MET A 279 -14.57 -20.65 27.86
N LEU A 280 -15.37 -20.55 26.79
CA LEU A 280 -15.81 -19.28 26.23
C LEU A 280 -17.21 -18.98 26.76
N HIS A 281 -17.34 -17.92 27.56
CA HIS A 281 -18.63 -17.45 28.05
C HIS A 281 -19.19 -16.37 27.12
N LEU A 282 -20.34 -16.63 26.52
CA LEU A 282 -21.06 -15.66 25.68
C LEU A 282 -22.19 -15.00 26.51
N PRO A 283 -22.03 -13.77 27.00
CA PRO A 283 -23.07 -13.11 27.79
C PRO A 283 -24.29 -12.75 26.92
N SER A 284 -25.49 -12.99 27.43
CA SER A 284 -26.76 -12.59 26.81
C SER A 284 -27.43 -11.51 27.66
N ALA A 285 -27.78 -10.37 27.05
CA ALA A 285 -28.47 -9.27 27.74
C ALA A 285 -30.00 -9.41 27.79
N ASN A 286 -30.59 -10.33 27.02
CA ASN A 286 -32.05 -10.43 26.82
C ASN A 286 -32.58 -11.85 27.03
N SER A 287 -33.90 -11.99 27.25
CA SER A 287 -34.60 -13.28 27.21
C SER A 287 -34.68 -13.78 25.77
N ILE A 288 -33.91 -14.81 25.44
CA ILE A 288 -33.87 -15.38 24.10
C ILE A 288 -34.83 -16.57 23.98
N SER A 289 -35.71 -16.56 22.98
CA SER A 289 -36.73 -17.59 22.78
C SER A 289 -36.19 -18.84 22.06
N VAL A 290 -35.31 -18.64 21.07
CA VAL A 290 -34.66 -19.68 20.26
C VAL A 290 -33.26 -19.21 19.87
N VAL A 291 -32.23 -20.05 20.03
CA VAL A 291 -30.87 -19.81 19.54
C VAL A 291 -30.43 -20.98 18.69
N PHE A 292 -29.81 -20.68 17.54
CA PHE A 292 -29.17 -21.66 16.69
C PHE A 292 -27.66 -21.51 16.80
N PHE A 293 -26.97 -22.61 17.09
CA PHE A 293 -25.52 -22.69 17.03
C PHE A 293 -25.13 -23.67 15.93
N GLN A 294 -24.18 -23.27 15.10
CA GLN A 294 -23.47 -24.16 14.17
C GLN A 294 -22.00 -24.14 14.58
N VAL A 295 -21.50 -25.29 15.04
CA VAL A 295 -20.11 -25.43 15.47
C VAL A 295 -19.49 -26.62 14.73
N ALA A 296 -18.32 -26.40 14.15
CA ALA A 296 -17.45 -27.46 13.65
C ALA A 296 -16.39 -27.75 14.72
N LEU A 297 -16.14 -29.02 14.98
CA LEU A 297 -15.21 -29.45 16.03
C LEU A 297 -14.14 -30.37 15.45
N ARG A 298 -12.91 -30.24 15.94
CA ARG A 298 -11.78 -31.10 15.62
C ARG A 298 -11.07 -31.53 16.89
N ASN A 299 -10.46 -32.72 16.87
CA ASN A 299 -9.65 -33.27 17.97
C ASN A 299 -10.34 -33.26 19.34
N ILE A 300 -11.60 -33.70 19.40
CA ILE A 300 -12.36 -33.79 20.64
C ILE A 300 -11.92 -35.03 21.44
N SER A 301 -11.74 -34.87 22.75
CA SER A 301 -11.67 -36.00 23.70
C SER A 301 -12.90 -36.91 23.59
N GLN A 302 -12.75 -38.19 23.95
CA GLN A 302 -13.85 -39.17 23.92
C GLN A 302 -15.11 -38.70 24.68
N TYR A 303 -14.91 -37.87 25.72
CA TYR A 303 -15.98 -37.22 26.47
C TYR A 303 -15.63 -35.74 26.67
N ALA A 304 -16.52 -34.84 26.24
CA ALA A 304 -16.34 -33.39 26.39
C ALA A 304 -17.71 -32.69 26.52
N VAL A 305 -17.75 -31.59 27.28
CA VAL A 305 -18.89 -30.67 27.29
C VAL A 305 -18.66 -29.62 26.20
N LEU A 306 -19.49 -29.62 25.16
CA LEU A 306 -19.32 -28.74 23.99
C LEU A 306 -19.97 -27.37 24.19
N MET A 307 -21.13 -27.36 24.84
CA MET A 307 -21.88 -26.15 25.15
C MET A 307 -22.80 -26.44 26.32
N TYR A 308 -22.96 -25.47 27.21
CA TYR A 308 -23.96 -25.51 28.27
C TYR A 308 -24.49 -24.10 28.52
N THR A 309 -25.73 -23.99 28.96
CA THR A 309 -26.37 -22.73 29.31
C THR A 309 -26.58 -22.66 30.82
N ILE A 310 -26.33 -21.51 31.44
CA ILE A 310 -26.64 -21.28 32.85
C ILE A 310 -27.96 -20.51 32.90
N SER A 311 -29.05 -21.20 33.19
CA SER A 311 -30.39 -20.64 33.33
C SER A 311 -31.02 -21.23 34.59
N GLY A 312 -31.80 -20.43 35.34
CA GLY A 312 -32.58 -20.94 36.49
C GLY A 312 -33.62 -22.00 36.10
N ASN A 313 -33.96 -22.10 34.81
CA ASN A 313 -34.86 -23.09 34.22
C ASN A 313 -34.09 -24.10 33.35
N LYS A 314 -34.51 -25.37 33.37
CA LYS A 314 -33.92 -26.45 32.56
C LYS A 314 -34.14 -26.18 31.07
N VAL A 315 -33.07 -26.11 30.29
CA VAL A 315 -33.15 -25.99 28.82
C VAL A 315 -32.80 -27.33 28.19
N ALA A 316 -33.64 -27.83 27.29
CA ALA A 316 -33.37 -29.05 26.53
C ALA A 316 -32.50 -28.71 25.31
N ILE A 317 -31.36 -29.38 25.18
CA ILE A 317 -30.47 -29.28 24.03
C ILE A 317 -30.65 -30.56 23.21
N THR A 318 -31.17 -30.45 21.98
CA THR A 318 -31.21 -31.58 21.03
C THR A 318 -30.16 -31.37 19.94
N PRO A 319 -29.08 -32.18 19.91
CA PRO A 319 -28.14 -32.13 18.80
C PRO A 319 -28.74 -32.84 17.58
N SER A 320 -28.69 -32.20 16.42
CA SER A 320 -28.89 -32.87 15.13
C SER A 320 -27.56 -32.93 14.39
N PHE A 321 -27.11 -34.15 14.09
CA PHE A 321 -25.93 -34.39 13.26
C PHE A 321 -26.35 -34.44 11.79
N ARG A 322 -25.67 -33.69 10.93
CA ARG A 322 -25.82 -33.80 9.48
C ARG A 322 -24.45 -34.12 8.87
N GLY A 323 -24.23 -35.39 8.56
CA GLY A 323 -23.01 -35.87 7.92
C GLY A 323 -23.16 -37.34 7.51
N ASP A 324 -22.97 -37.61 6.22
CA ASP A 324 -22.84 -38.98 5.70
C ASP A 324 -21.41 -39.47 5.99
N ASN A 325 -21.32 -40.65 6.60
CA ASN A 325 -20.11 -41.41 6.93
C ASN A 325 -19.25 -40.96 8.13
N CYS A 326 -18.99 -41.94 9.00
CA CYS A 326 -18.03 -41.91 10.10
C CYS A 326 -16.59 -41.73 9.60
N SER A 327 -16.22 -40.52 9.20
CA SER A 327 -14.83 -40.05 9.19
C SER A 327 -14.75 -38.77 10.02
N PHE A 328 -14.09 -38.84 11.18
CA PHE A 328 -13.94 -37.76 12.17
C PHE A 328 -13.02 -36.64 11.68
N THR A 329 -13.36 -35.99 10.58
CA THR A 329 -12.59 -34.82 10.09
C THR A 329 -13.43 -33.55 10.01
N TRP A 330 -14.75 -33.66 9.84
CA TRP A 330 -15.69 -32.52 9.86
C TRP A 330 -17.10 -32.97 10.26
N SER A 331 -17.59 -32.57 11.43
CA SER A 331 -18.97 -32.84 11.88
C SER A 331 -19.67 -31.52 12.19
N TRP A 332 -20.77 -31.22 11.49
CA TRP A 332 -21.62 -30.08 11.79
C TRP A 332 -22.66 -30.47 12.84
N LEU A 333 -22.66 -29.78 13.98
CA LEU A 333 -23.66 -29.91 15.03
C LEU A 333 -24.61 -28.71 14.99
N LEU A 334 -25.89 -28.99 14.75
CA LEU A 334 -26.98 -28.04 14.94
C LEU A 334 -27.62 -28.30 16.31
N PHE A 335 -27.72 -27.25 17.12
CA PHE A 335 -28.41 -27.31 18.41
C PHE A 335 -29.70 -26.49 18.36
N ASN A 336 -30.83 -27.12 18.73
CA ASN A 336 -32.08 -26.41 19.01
C ASN A 336 -32.24 -26.23 20.51
N LEU A 337 -32.32 -24.97 20.96
CA LEU A 337 -32.67 -24.61 22.33
C LEU A 337 -34.15 -24.24 22.38
N LEU A 338 -34.96 -25.09 23.01
CA LEU A 338 -36.37 -24.81 23.30
C LEU A 338 -36.51 -24.44 24.77
N THR A 339 -36.99 -23.23 25.04
CA THR A 339 -37.38 -22.83 26.40
C THR A 339 -38.80 -23.35 26.66
N GLN A 340 -38.97 -24.31 27.57
CA GLN A 340 -40.29 -24.64 28.10
C GLN A 340 -40.56 -23.73 29.31
N SER A 341 -41.44 -22.74 29.14
CA SER A 341 -42.09 -22.09 30.27
C SER A 341 -43.10 -23.08 30.87
N HIS A 342 -42.91 -23.47 32.13
CA HIS A 342 -43.93 -24.17 32.90
C HIS A 342 -45.03 -23.23 33.36
#